data_AF-A0A016W8C7-F1
#
_entry.id   AF-A0A016W8C7-F1
#
_cell.length_a   1.000
_cell.length_b   1.000
_cell.length_c   1.000
_cell.angle_alpha   90.00
_cell.angle_beta   90.00
_cell.angle_gamma   90.00
#
_symmetry.space_group_name_H-M   'P 1'
#
loop_
_entity.id
_entity.type
_entity.pdbx_description
1 polymer ?
#
loop_
_entity_poly.entity_id
_entity_poly.type
_entity_poly.pdbx_seq_one_letter_code
_entity_poly.pdbx_strand_id
1 'polypeptide(L)'
;MLLFPVLVICAIIWGEWLNFYYWRAYWNISQPKSSESLGVLIVADPQLVGFRHESHMLGPVTRWDSDRFLSKGFSHAVAATQPDLIVFLGDLFDEGLEASDTEIEWTISRFSDVFDSSIPKVFISGDNDVGGEAEPVQSHLTTRFSHLFANSFPDSHKLFDRLSLSEVNLMNGEVTNILDSSFAPKLNLILSHVPFAFPSYHDSGNFITTLEPDLILSAHDHKAYIHHLPRSNGAAINSTEFTAVFKPKLFTVGGDEPILELQTPTCSYRMGVYDVGYGFARIEYSGENEKFTVSFSVLWLASRFYALILYATLLGVGLVVRVPFKTMQLRVLFLLCFTIAMVAKVIGANDRWAPNCTDPISHGGGNKYLLRYAYNSTAGECDTFYWDGQHRNGNNFKDLYECILTCYPVTGKWGKLPNVFP
;
A
#
# COMPACT_ATOMS: atom_id res chain seq x y z
N MET A 1 25.25 -35.96 -1.22
CA MET A 1 24.10 -35.83 -2.16
C MET A 1 22.77 -35.47 -1.48
N LEU A 2 22.51 -35.86 -0.22
CA LEU A 2 21.22 -35.58 0.46
C LEU A 2 21.05 -34.15 1.01
N LEU A 3 22.13 -33.39 1.25
CA LEU A 3 22.07 -32.08 1.90
C LEU A 3 21.34 -31.01 1.07
N PHE A 4 21.57 -30.97 -0.25
CA PHE A 4 21.00 -29.93 -1.11
C PHE A 4 19.46 -30.05 -1.25
N PRO A 5 18.88 -31.23 -1.51
CA PRO A 5 17.42 -31.41 -1.45
C PRO A 5 16.80 -31.00 -0.10
N VAL A 6 17.48 -31.31 1.02
CA VAL A 6 17.03 -30.89 2.36
C VAL A 6 17.02 -29.37 2.47
N LEU A 7 18.06 -28.67 2.00
CA LEU A 7 18.11 -27.20 1.99
C LEU A 7 16.99 -26.58 1.16
N VAL A 8 16.67 -27.15 -0.01
CA VAL A 8 15.54 -26.70 -0.84
C VAL A 8 14.22 -26.86 -0.09
N ILE A 9 13.99 -28.02 0.53
CA ILE A 9 12.78 -28.28 1.31
C ILE A 9 12.69 -27.31 2.49
N CYS A 10 13.78 -27.09 3.23
CA CYS A 10 13.81 -26.13 4.34
C CYS A 10 13.51 -24.70 3.88
N ALA A 11 14.08 -24.27 2.75
CA ALA A 11 13.83 -22.95 2.19
C ALA A 11 12.36 -22.76 1.80
N ILE A 12 11.76 -23.75 1.14
CA ILE A 12 10.33 -23.72 0.79
C ILE A 12 9.50 -23.71 2.07
N ILE A 13 9.79 -24.59 3.04
CA ILE A 13 9.06 -24.63 4.31
C ILE A 13 9.10 -23.26 5.02
N TRP A 14 10.28 -22.63 5.04
CA TRP A 14 10.47 -21.31 5.61
C TRP A 14 9.69 -20.23 4.86
N GLY A 15 9.94 -20.07 3.55
CA GLY A 15 9.38 -18.99 2.73
C GLY A 15 7.89 -19.12 2.45
N GLU A 16 7.34 -20.32 2.57
CA GLU A 16 5.91 -20.56 2.36
C GLU A 16 5.10 -20.64 3.66
N TRP A 17 5.65 -21.05 4.80
CA TRP A 17 4.85 -21.23 6.02
C TRP A 17 5.49 -20.66 7.28
N LEU A 18 6.70 -21.08 7.65
CA LEU A 18 7.24 -20.75 8.98
C LEU A 18 7.49 -19.26 9.18
N ASN A 19 7.82 -18.51 8.12
CA ASN A 19 8.04 -17.08 8.23
C ASN A 19 6.78 -16.34 8.73
N PHE A 20 5.57 -16.71 8.31
CA PHE A 20 4.34 -16.05 8.75
C PHE A 20 4.10 -16.24 10.25
N TYR A 21 4.41 -17.42 10.80
CA TYR A 21 4.36 -17.67 12.24
C TYR A 21 5.45 -16.91 12.99
N TYR A 22 6.67 -16.87 12.43
CA TYR A 22 7.79 -16.14 13.01
C TYR A 22 7.45 -14.64 13.15
N TRP A 23 7.00 -14.00 12.08
CA TRP A 23 6.64 -12.57 12.09
C TRP A 23 5.44 -12.28 12.99
N ARG A 24 4.43 -13.15 12.98
CA ARG A 24 3.29 -13.05 13.90
C ARG A 24 3.70 -13.02 15.37
N ALA A 25 4.77 -13.73 15.76
CA ALA A 25 5.25 -13.72 17.14
C ALA A 25 5.85 -12.37 17.58
N TYR A 26 6.21 -11.50 16.63
CA TYR A 26 6.72 -10.15 16.92
C TYR A 26 5.64 -9.08 16.88
N TRP A 27 4.45 -9.37 16.34
CA TRP A 27 3.36 -8.41 16.34
C TRP A 27 2.89 -8.14 17.76
N ASN A 28 3.19 -6.94 18.27
CA ASN A 28 2.66 -6.49 19.54
C ASN A 28 1.27 -5.90 19.30
N ILE A 29 0.25 -6.67 19.60
CA ILE A 29 -1.15 -6.27 19.45
C ILE A 29 -1.64 -5.83 20.83
N SER A 30 -2.25 -4.64 20.91
CA SER A 30 -2.80 -4.10 22.15
C SER A 30 -3.80 -5.09 22.80
N GLN A 31 -3.66 -5.25 24.13
CA GLN A 31 -4.34 -6.19 25.05
C GLN A 31 -5.88 -5.99 25.15
N PRO A 32 -6.64 -6.90 25.81
CA PRO A 32 -7.70 -7.68 25.19
C PRO A 32 -8.96 -6.89 24.77
N LYS A 33 -9.66 -7.46 23.80
CA LYS A 33 -11.00 -7.08 23.33
C LYS A 33 -11.96 -6.79 24.49
N SER A 34 -12.39 -5.55 24.60
CA SER A 34 -13.48 -5.13 25.52
C SER A 34 -14.72 -4.76 24.70
N SER A 35 -15.90 -4.77 25.33
CA SER A 35 -17.13 -4.28 24.67
C SER A 35 -17.10 -2.79 24.33
N GLU A 36 -16.15 -2.06 24.89
CA GLU A 36 -15.94 -0.62 24.68
C GLU A 36 -14.79 -0.35 23.69
N SER A 37 -14.22 -1.41 23.10
CA SER A 37 -13.12 -1.33 22.13
C SER A 37 -13.56 -1.85 20.76
N LEU A 38 -13.20 -1.13 19.70
CA LEU A 38 -13.38 -1.56 18.31
C LEU A 38 -12.01 -1.90 17.71
N GLY A 39 -11.81 -3.16 17.34
CA GLY A 39 -10.62 -3.60 16.60
C GLY A 39 -10.85 -3.52 15.09
N VAL A 40 -10.10 -2.68 14.40
CA VAL A 40 -10.15 -2.50 12.94
C VAL A 40 -8.89 -3.06 12.30
N LEU A 41 -9.02 -4.11 11.49
CA LEU A 41 -7.96 -4.57 10.60
C LEU A 41 -8.05 -3.79 9.28
N ILE A 42 -6.94 -3.24 8.84
CA ILE A 42 -6.87 -2.36 7.68
C ILE A 42 -6.07 -3.06 6.58
N VAL A 43 -6.69 -3.21 5.42
CA VAL A 43 -6.10 -3.79 4.20
C VAL A 43 -5.96 -2.67 3.18
N ALA A 44 -4.73 -2.38 2.78
CA ALA A 44 -4.42 -1.33 1.82
C ALA A 44 -3.72 -1.93 0.59
N ASP A 45 -4.12 -1.47 -0.59
CA ASP A 45 -3.49 -1.76 -1.89
C ASP A 45 -3.18 -3.26 -2.10
N PRO A 46 -4.15 -4.18 -1.93
CA PRO A 46 -3.88 -5.59 -2.21
C PRO A 46 -3.58 -5.82 -3.70
N GLN A 47 -4.08 -4.95 -4.58
CA GLN A 47 -3.85 -4.93 -6.03
C GLN A 47 -3.77 -6.33 -6.63
N LEU A 48 -4.91 -7.03 -6.64
CA LEU A 48 -4.96 -8.36 -7.22
C LEU A 48 -4.56 -8.30 -8.69
N VAL A 49 -3.48 -9.01 -9.01
CA VAL A 49 -2.89 -9.07 -10.34
C VAL A 49 -3.93 -9.53 -11.35
N GLY A 50 -4.11 -8.73 -12.41
CA GLY A 50 -5.08 -8.98 -13.47
C GLY A 50 -4.61 -9.98 -14.53
N PHE A 51 -5.15 -9.86 -15.73
CA PHE A 51 -5.00 -10.81 -16.84
C PHE A 51 -4.40 -10.20 -18.11
N ARG A 52 -4.24 -8.87 -18.19
CA ARG A 52 -3.85 -8.14 -19.40
C ARG A 52 -2.37 -7.83 -19.48
N HIS A 53 -1.79 -7.34 -18.40
CA HIS A 53 -0.41 -6.83 -18.37
C HIS A 53 0.63 -7.91 -18.06
N GLU A 54 0.21 -9.02 -17.47
CA GLU A 54 1.07 -10.16 -17.20
C GLU A 54 1.39 -10.98 -18.45
N SER A 55 2.60 -11.53 -18.50
CA SER A 55 2.97 -12.46 -19.58
C SER A 55 2.02 -13.66 -19.59
N HIS A 56 1.47 -14.03 -20.74
CA HIS A 56 0.59 -15.20 -20.88
C HIS A 56 1.17 -16.50 -20.29
N MET A 57 2.50 -16.67 -20.30
CA MET A 57 3.16 -17.86 -19.77
C MET A 57 3.35 -17.82 -18.25
N LEU A 58 3.58 -16.64 -17.67
CA LEU A 58 3.91 -16.48 -16.25
C LEU A 58 2.71 -16.01 -15.41
N GLY A 59 1.72 -15.36 -16.03
CA GLY A 59 0.55 -14.79 -15.37
C GLY A 59 -0.17 -15.74 -14.41
N PRO A 60 -0.44 -17.01 -14.79
CA PRO A 60 -1.04 -17.96 -13.85
C PRO A 60 -0.19 -18.21 -12.60
N VAL A 61 1.13 -18.25 -12.75
CA VAL A 61 2.07 -18.48 -11.63
C VAL A 61 2.18 -17.23 -10.76
N THR A 62 2.27 -16.05 -11.38
CA THR A 62 2.41 -14.79 -10.65
C THR A 62 1.13 -14.43 -9.87
N ARG A 63 -0.05 -14.67 -10.46
CA ARG A 63 -1.34 -14.59 -9.75
C ARG A 63 -1.41 -15.57 -8.59
N TRP A 64 -1.10 -16.85 -8.82
CA TRP A 64 -1.09 -17.87 -7.78
C TRP A 64 -0.16 -17.52 -6.62
N ASP A 65 1.04 -17.00 -6.92
CA ASP A 65 2.02 -16.61 -5.89
C ASP A 65 1.52 -15.42 -5.06
N SER A 66 1.00 -14.39 -5.74
CA SER A 66 0.46 -13.19 -5.11
C SER A 66 -0.74 -13.51 -4.22
N ASP A 67 -1.74 -14.22 -4.73
CA ASP A 67 -2.96 -14.58 -4.00
C ASP A 67 -2.63 -15.40 -2.76
N ARG A 68 -1.71 -16.37 -2.89
CA ARG A 68 -1.29 -17.21 -1.76
C ARG A 68 -0.53 -16.41 -0.71
N PHE A 69 0.32 -15.46 -1.11
CA PHE A 69 1.02 -14.58 -0.19
C PHE A 69 0.03 -13.71 0.59
N LEU A 70 -0.90 -13.05 -0.12
CA LEU A 70 -1.97 -12.23 0.47
C LEU A 70 -2.86 -13.04 1.40
N SER A 71 -3.34 -14.20 0.96
CA SER A 71 -4.24 -15.07 1.75
C SER A 71 -3.59 -15.54 3.05
N LYS A 72 -2.29 -15.90 3.02
CA LYS A 72 -1.54 -16.28 4.22
C LYS A 72 -1.28 -15.09 5.14
N GLY A 73 -0.90 -13.95 4.59
CA GLY A 73 -0.71 -12.73 5.37
C GLY A 73 -1.99 -12.33 6.09
N PHE A 74 -3.10 -12.26 5.35
CA PHE A 74 -4.41 -11.90 5.83
C PHE A 74 -4.94 -12.87 6.89
N SER A 75 -4.90 -14.18 6.63
CA SER A 75 -5.36 -15.19 7.60
C SER A 75 -4.56 -15.13 8.91
N HIS A 76 -3.24 -14.89 8.85
CA HIS A 76 -2.44 -14.68 10.04
C HIS A 76 -2.79 -13.38 10.77
N ALA A 77 -3.02 -12.28 10.04
CA ALA A 77 -3.44 -11.00 10.59
C ALA A 77 -4.79 -11.13 11.33
N VAL A 78 -5.81 -11.68 10.67
CA VAL A 78 -7.13 -11.96 11.26
C VAL A 78 -7.00 -12.86 12.49
N ALA A 79 -6.23 -13.95 12.41
CA ALA A 79 -6.05 -14.86 13.54
C ALA A 79 -5.32 -14.21 14.73
N ALA A 80 -4.45 -13.23 14.48
CA ALA A 80 -3.71 -12.53 15.52
C ALA A 80 -4.53 -11.42 16.18
N THR A 81 -5.31 -10.67 15.39
CA THR A 81 -6.02 -9.49 15.86
C THR A 81 -7.46 -9.74 16.29
N GLN A 82 -8.10 -10.80 15.76
CA GLN A 82 -9.52 -11.09 15.96
C GLN A 82 -10.41 -9.83 15.81
N PRO A 83 -10.32 -9.14 14.65
CA PRO A 83 -10.88 -7.82 14.49
C PRO A 83 -12.41 -7.86 14.53
N ASP A 84 -13.01 -6.73 14.85
CA ASP A 84 -14.46 -6.50 14.82
C ASP A 84 -14.92 -6.03 13.44
N LEU A 85 -14.04 -5.31 12.74
CA LEU A 85 -14.26 -4.77 11.41
C LEU A 85 -13.00 -4.91 10.56
N ILE A 86 -13.16 -5.17 9.27
CA ILE A 86 -12.09 -5.08 8.28
C ILE A 86 -12.38 -3.92 7.34
N VAL A 87 -11.40 -3.06 7.12
CA VAL A 87 -11.51 -1.91 6.21
C VAL A 87 -10.53 -2.10 5.06
N PHE A 88 -11.03 -2.03 3.83
CA PHE A 88 -10.26 -2.04 2.60
C PHE A 88 -10.16 -0.62 2.07
N LEU A 89 -8.94 -0.08 1.99
CA LEU A 89 -8.66 1.31 1.65
C LEU A 89 -8.33 1.52 0.18
N GLY A 90 -9.03 0.84 -0.73
CA GLY A 90 -8.86 1.00 -2.18
C GLY A 90 -7.72 0.19 -2.79
N ASP A 91 -7.61 0.31 -4.10
CA ASP A 91 -6.70 -0.41 -4.97
C ASP A 91 -6.82 -1.92 -4.81
N LEU A 92 -8.07 -2.38 -4.93
CA LEU A 92 -8.41 -3.80 -4.80
C LEU A 92 -7.94 -4.59 -6.02
N PHE A 93 -7.95 -3.95 -7.18
CA PHE A 93 -7.51 -4.50 -8.46
C PHE A 93 -6.30 -3.76 -9.03
N ASP A 94 -5.43 -4.49 -9.73
CA ASP A 94 -4.32 -3.93 -10.53
C ASP A 94 -4.80 -3.43 -11.90
N GLU A 95 -5.86 -4.02 -12.45
CA GLU A 95 -6.36 -3.74 -13.81
C GLU A 95 -7.86 -3.37 -13.80
N GLY A 96 -8.34 -2.74 -12.73
CA GLY A 96 -9.76 -2.43 -12.57
C GLY A 96 -10.32 -1.61 -13.73
N LEU A 97 -9.55 -0.65 -14.24
CA LEU A 97 -9.99 0.29 -15.28
C LEU A 97 -10.30 -0.38 -16.64
N GLU A 98 -9.56 -1.43 -16.96
CA GLU A 98 -9.50 -2.03 -18.30
C GLU A 98 -9.97 -3.48 -18.39
N ALA A 99 -10.13 -4.16 -17.23
CA ALA A 99 -10.62 -5.52 -17.18
C ALA A 99 -12.04 -5.63 -17.74
N SER A 100 -12.26 -6.67 -18.56
CA SER A 100 -13.60 -7.03 -19.04
C SER A 100 -14.47 -7.57 -17.90
N ASP A 101 -15.80 -7.58 -18.09
CA ASP A 101 -16.73 -8.10 -17.08
C ASP A 101 -16.38 -9.52 -16.62
N THR A 102 -15.96 -10.40 -17.54
CA THR A 102 -15.52 -11.76 -17.21
C THR A 102 -14.24 -11.79 -16.38
N GLU A 103 -13.27 -10.92 -16.66
CA GLU A 103 -12.03 -10.82 -15.88
C GLU A 103 -12.29 -10.24 -14.49
N ILE A 104 -13.23 -9.30 -14.38
CA ILE A 104 -13.72 -8.79 -13.10
C ILE A 104 -14.37 -9.93 -12.29
N GLU A 105 -15.24 -10.74 -12.88
CA GLU A 105 -15.85 -11.90 -12.22
C GLU A 105 -14.80 -12.88 -11.69
N TRP A 106 -13.79 -13.21 -12.49
CA TRP A 106 -12.69 -14.08 -12.06
C TRP A 106 -11.85 -13.45 -10.95
N THR A 107 -11.59 -12.15 -11.02
CA THR A 107 -10.82 -11.42 -10.02
C THR A 107 -11.57 -11.31 -8.70
N ILE A 108 -12.90 -11.10 -8.73
CA ILE A 108 -13.78 -11.09 -7.56
C ILE A 108 -13.85 -12.45 -6.88
N SER A 109 -13.92 -13.55 -7.66
CA SER A 109 -13.85 -14.89 -7.10
C SER A 109 -12.54 -15.10 -6.34
N ARG A 110 -11.41 -14.70 -6.93
CA ARG A 110 -10.10 -14.77 -6.27
C ARG A 110 -10.02 -13.86 -5.05
N PHE A 111 -10.55 -12.64 -5.13
CA PHE A 111 -10.58 -11.71 -4.00
C PHE A 111 -11.30 -12.33 -2.80
N SER A 112 -12.45 -12.97 -3.06
CA SER A 112 -13.25 -13.65 -2.03
C SER A 112 -12.47 -14.80 -1.38
N ASP A 113 -11.73 -15.58 -2.16
CA ASP A 113 -10.88 -16.66 -1.65
C ASP A 113 -9.67 -16.15 -0.85
N VAL A 114 -9.06 -15.05 -1.31
CA VAL A 114 -7.88 -14.45 -0.66
C VAL A 114 -8.25 -13.84 0.69
N PHE A 115 -9.36 -13.12 0.76
CA PHE A 115 -9.82 -12.38 1.93
C PHE A 115 -11.01 -13.03 2.65
N ASP A 116 -11.08 -14.37 2.60
CA ASP A 116 -12.16 -15.13 3.21
C ASP A 116 -12.20 -14.95 4.74
N SER A 117 -13.35 -14.49 5.23
CA SER A 117 -13.65 -14.33 6.64
C SER A 117 -15.12 -13.97 6.83
N SER A 118 -15.70 -14.37 7.96
CA SER A 118 -17.05 -13.97 8.36
C SER A 118 -17.12 -12.57 9.01
N ILE A 119 -15.99 -11.86 9.09
CA ILE A 119 -15.90 -10.56 9.75
C ILE A 119 -16.50 -9.51 8.81
N PRO A 120 -17.32 -8.57 9.33
CA PRO A 120 -17.85 -7.46 8.56
C PRO A 120 -16.74 -6.63 7.88
N LYS A 121 -17.04 -6.14 6.67
CA LYS A 121 -16.08 -5.47 5.79
C LYS A 121 -16.64 -4.14 5.29
N VAL A 122 -15.81 -3.11 5.28
CA VAL A 122 -16.05 -1.84 4.59
C VAL A 122 -15.01 -1.67 3.49
N PHE A 123 -15.45 -1.21 2.33
CA PHE A 123 -14.64 -1.01 1.15
C PHE A 123 -14.80 0.44 0.67
N ILE A 124 -13.68 1.03 0.30
CA ILE A 124 -13.61 2.25 -0.51
C ILE A 124 -12.77 1.95 -1.75
N SER A 125 -12.93 2.72 -2.83
CA SER A 125 -12.20 2.51 -4.09
C SER A 125 -10.89 3.31 -4.14
N GLY A 126 -9.87 2.76 -4.79
CA GLY A 126 -8.65 3.48 -5.17
C GLY A 126 -8.61 3.85 -6.66
N ASP A 127 -7.52 4.48 -7.09
CA ASP A 127 -7.38 4.96 -8.47
C ASP A 127 -7.28 3.82 -9.49
N ASN A 128 -6.75 2.65 -9.12
CA ASN A 128 -6.72 1.48 -10.00
C ASN A 128 -8.09 0.78 -10.12
N ASP A 129 -9.03 1.10 -9.23
CA ASP A 129 -10.39 0.55 -9.26
C ASP A 129 -11.34 1.38 -10.14
N VAL A 130 -11.22 2.72 -10.08
CA VAL A 130 -12.22 3.66 -10.63
C VAL A 130 -11.67 4.83 -11.44
N GLY A 131 -10.35 4.97 -11.52
CA GLY A 131 -9.65 6.11 -12.13
C GLY A 131 -9.31 7.16 -11.06
N GLY A 132 -8.59 8.20 -11.46
CA GLY A 132 -8.17 9.28 -10.58
C GLY A 132 -6.80 9.84 -10.94
N GLU A 133 -5.84 8.97 -11.26
CA GLU A 133 -4.44 9.34 -11.52
C GLU A 133 -4.23 9.83 -12.96
N ALA A 134 -4.12 8.91 -13.93
CA ALA A 134 -3.88 9.26 -15.34
C ALA A 134 -5.14 9.70 -16.09
N GLU A 135 -6.30 9.24 -15.61
CA GLU A 135 -7.63 9.55 -16.13
C GLU A 135 -8.54 9.96 -14.97
N PRO A 136 -9.57 10.80 -15.21
CA PRO A 136 -10.50 11.18 -14.15
C PRO A 136 -11.29 9.98 -13.64
N VAL A 137 -11.78 10.05 -12.41
CA VAL A 137 -12.71 9.04 -11.85
C VAL A 137 -13.90 8.85 -12.79
N GLN A 138 -14.17 7.59 -13.16
CA GLN A 138 -15.22 7.25 -14.12
C GLN A 138 -16.48 6.73 -13.41
N SER A 139 -17.62 7.39 -13.62
CA SER A 139 -18.88 7.08 -12.91
C SER A 139 -19.40 5.65 -13.12
N HIS A 140 -19.13 5.05 -14.27
CA HIS A 140 -19.53 3.67 -14.53
C HIS A 140 -18.67 2.67 -13.73
N LEU A 141 -17.41 3.00 -13.46
CA LEU A 141 -16.51 2.18 -12.65
C LEU A 141 -16.84 2.29 -11.16
N THR A 142 -17.16 3.49 -10.66
CA THR A 142 -17.64 3.67 -9.28
C THR A 142 -18.95 2.92 -9.04
N THR A 143 -19.88 2.95 -10.01
CA THR A 143 -21.12 2.16 -9.98
C THR A 143 -20.80 0.66 -9.92
N ARG A 144 -19.91 0.16 -10.80
CA ARG A 144 -19.48 -1.24 -10.77
C ARG A 144 -18.86 -1.62 -9.42
N PHE A 145 -17.97 -0.78 -8.89
CA PHE A 145 -17.31 -1.01 -7.60
C PHE A 145 -18.32 -1.19 -6.46
N SER A 146 -19.27 -0.26 -6.31
CA SER A 146 -20.30 -0.32 -5.26
C SER A 146 -21.23 -1.54 -5.37
N HIS A 147 -21.44 -2.06 -6.59
CA HIS A 147 -22.20 -3.30 -6.80
C HIS A 147 -21.40 -4.55 -6.39
N LEU A 148 -20.08 -4.53 -6.59
CA LEU A 148 -19.20 -5.67 -6.27
C LEU A 148 -18.87 -5.74 -4.78
N PHE A 149 -18.70 -4.59 -4.13
CA PHE A 149 -18.22 -4.48 -2.76
C PHE A 149 -19.24 -3.80 -1.86
N ALA A 150 -20.14 -4.61 -1.29
CA ALA A 150 -21.14 -4.13 -0.34
C ALA A 150 -20.55 -4.00 1.07
N ASN A 151 -20.71 -2.83 1.68
CA ASN A 151 -20.32 -2.57 3.06
C ASN A 151 -21.21 -3.35 4.04
N SER A 152 -20.60 -3.89 5.09
CA SER A 152 -21.27 -4.66 6.15
C SER A 152 -20.71 -4.29 7.52
N PHE A 153 -21.55 -4.39 8.54
CA PHE A 153 -21.24 -3.96 9.91
C PHE A 153 -21.62 -5.03 10.94
N PRO A 154 -21.00 -5.02 12.14
CA PRO A 154 -21.42 -5.87 13.24
C PRO A 154 -22.87 -5.57 13.67
N ASP A 155 -23.66 -6.61 13.97
CA ASP A 155 -25.08 -6.47 14.38
C ASP A 155 -25.25 -5.67 15.68
N SER A 156 -24.28 -5.73 16.59
CA SER A 156 -24.30 -4.94 17.82
C SER A 156 -22.88 -4.66 18.31
N HIS A 157 -22.53 -3.39 18.48
CA HIS A 157 -21.23 -2.98 19.00
C HIS A 157 -21.32 -1.56 19.58
N LYS A 158 -21.08 -1.39 20.88
CA LYS A 158 -21.34 -0.12 21.59
C LYS A 158 -20.61 1.09 21.01
N LEU A 159 -19.41 0.90 20.47
CA LEU A 159 -18.65 1.99 19.87
C LEU A 159 -19.29 2.52 18.57
N PHE A 160 -20.06 1.70 17.84
CA PHE A 160 -20.74 2.16 16.62
C PHE A 160 -21.81 3.21 16.92
N ASP A 161 -22.42 3.16 18.11
CA ASP A 161 -23.36 4.20 18.55
C ASP A 161 -22.68 5.57 18.67
N ARG A 162 -21.35 5.64 18.76
CA ARG A 162 -20.55 6.89 18.92
C ARG A 162 -19.62 7.15 17.74
N LEU A 163 -19.74 6.40 16.65
CA LEU A 163 -18.89 6.51 15.47
C LEU A 163 -19.68 7.12 14.33
N SER A 164 -19.15 8.16 13.71
CA SER A 164 -19.53 8.50 12.33
C SER A 164 -18.41 8.12 11.40
N LEU A 165 -18.79 7.48 10.30
CA LEU A 165 -17.89 6.96 9.29
C LEU A 165 -18.26 7.60 7.95
N SER A 166 -17.31 8.26 7.32
CA SER A 166 -17.48 8.79 5.97
C SER A 166 -16.31 8.39 5.08
N GLU A 167 -16.59 8.13 3.82
CA GLU A 167 -15.59 8.06 2.77
C GLU A 167 -15.40 9.45 2.17
N VAL A 168 -14.15 9.88 2.02
CA VAL A 168 -13.79 11.03 1.21
C VAL A 168 -12.92 10.56 0.06
N ASN A 169 -13.44 10.68 -1.15
CA ASN A 169 -12.72 10.38 -2.37
C ASN A 169 -12.00 11.65 -2.86
N LEU A 170 -10.73 11.81 -2.48
CA LEU A 170 -9.93 12.98 -2.89
C LEU A 170 -9.60 13.01 -4.39
N MET A 171 -9.91 11.96 -5.16
CA MET A 171 -9.66 11.90 -6.60
C MET A 171 -10.77 12.60 -7.40
N ASN A 172 -11.98 12.73 -6.83
CA ASN A 172 -13.11 13.46 -7.45
C ASN A 172 -13.81 14.45 -6.51
N GLY A 173 -13.41 14.53 -5.25
CA GLY A 173 -13.97 15.41 -4.23
C GLY A 173 -15.32 14.96 -3.65
N GLU A 174 -15.77 13.74 -3.92
CA GLU A 174 -17.04 13.22 -3.39
C GLU A 174 -16.90 12.78 -1.93
N VAL A 175 -18.00 12.97 -1.19
CA VAL A 175 -18.12 12.53 0.21
C VAL A 175 -19.32 11.61 0.33
N THR A 176 -19.08 10.39 0.81
CA THR A 176 -20.14 9.41 1.07
C THR A 176 -20.25 9.17 2.57
N ASN A 177 -21.41 9.49 3.16
CA ASN A 177 -21.70 9.16 4.54
C ASN A 177 -22.06 7.68 4.64
N ILE A 178 -21.24 6.90 5.35
CA ILE A 178 -21.40 5.44 5.50
C ILE A 178 -22.21 5.13 6.76
N LEU A 179 -21.88 5.79 7.88
CA LEU A 179 -22.56 5.67 9.16
C LEU A 179 -22.58 7.03 9.84
N ASP A 180 -23.71 7.38 10.46
CA ASP A 180 -23.80 8.59 11.27
C ASP A 180 -24.34 8.29 12.67
N SER A 181 -23.55 8.68 13.68
CA SER A 181 -23.93 8.63 15.08
C SER A 181 -24.61 9.93 15.52
N SER A 182 -25.67 9.77 16.31
CA SER A 182 -26.37 10.88 16.98
C SER A 182 -25.94 11.08 18.44
N PHE A 183 -25.00 10.28 18.96
CA PHE A 183 -24.60 10.32 20.37
C PHE A 183 -23.33 11.16 20.59
N ALA A 184 -23.33 11.99 21.63
CA ALA A 184 -22.15 12.74 22.05
C ALA A 184 -21.50 12.11 23.31
N PRO A 185 -20.16 12.13 23.45
CA PRO A 185 -19.18 12.49 22.43
C PRO A 185 -19.16 11.46 21.28
N LYS A 186 -18.84 11.96 20.07
CA LYS A 186 -18.77 11.24 18.80
C LYS A 186 -17.33 11.27 18.28
N LEU A 187 -16.92 10.20 17.63
CA LEU A 187 -15.67 10.13 16.87
C LEU A 187 -15.97 10.25 15.38
N ASN A 188 -15.40 11.27 14.73
CA ASN A 188 -15.49 11.44 13.28
C ASN A 188 -14.34 10.69 12.58
N LEU A 189 -14.66 9.52 12.03
CA LEU A 189 -13.72 8.68 11.28
C LEU A 189 -13.89 8.88 9.78
N ILE A 190 -12.82 9.28 9.09
CA ILE A 190 -12.76 9.34 7.63
C ILE A 190 -11.96 8.17 7.08
N LEU A 191 -12.48 7.55 6.03
CA LEU A 191 -11.74 6.65 5.15
C LEU A 191 -11.38 7.41 3.87
N SER A 192 -10.13 7.32 3.44
CA SER A 192 -9.71 7.84 2.14
C SER A 192 -8.65 6.93 1.55
N HIS A 193 -8.65 6.73 0.24
CA HIS A 193 -7.56 5.98 -0.40
C HIS A 193 -6.29 6.85 -0.40
N VAL A 194 -6.44 8.10 -0.87
CA VAL A 194 -5.37 9.10 -0.93
C VAL A 194 -5.14 9.76 0.44
N PRO A 195 -3.90 10.01 0.87
CA PRO A 195 -3.62 10.71 2.12
C PRO A 195 -4.07 12.17 2.13
N PHE A 196 -4.57 12.62 3.28
CA PHE A 196 -4.91 14.03 3.53
C PHE A 196 -3.69 14.90 3.81
N ALA A 197 -2.62 14.33 4.38
CA ALA A 197 -1.44 15.07 4.79
C ALA A 197 -0.70 15.73 3.63
N PHE A 198 -0.63 15.06 2.49
CA PHE A 198 0.03 15.57 1.28
C PHE A 198 -0.75 15.08 0.05
N PRO A 199 -1.96 15.61 -0.19
CA PRO A 199 -2.80 15.07 -1.24
C PRO A 199 -2.18 15.42 -2.60
N SER A 200 -1.90 14.41 -3.41
CA SER A 200 -1.50 14.57 -4.83
C SER A 200 -2.67 15.02 -5.72
N TYR A 201 -3.86 15.20 -5.15
CA TYR A 201 -5.14 15.40 -5.82
C TYR A 201 -5.86 16.66 -5.31
N HIS A 202 -7.14 16.56 -4.90
CA HIS A 202 -7.88 17.69 -4.37
C HIS A 202 -7.34 18.17 -3.01
N ASP A 203 -7.42 19.49 -2.78
CA ASP A 203 -7.06 20.09 -1.49
C ASP A 203 -7.92 19.52 -0.35
N SER A 204 -7.26 18.86 0.60
CA SER A 204 -7.86 18.25 1.77
C SER A 204 -8.39 19.28 2.78
N GLY A 205 -7.92 20.54 2.72
CA GLY A 205 -8.23 21.61 3.68
C GLY A 205 -9.73 21.89 3.80
N ASN A 206 -10.45 21.94 2.67
CA ASN A 206 -11.90 22.18 2.68
C ASN A 206 -12.67 21.05 3.37
N PHE A 207 -12.22 19.81 3.21
CA PHE A 207 -12.84 18.66 3.88
C PHE A 207 -12.56 18.66 5.37
N ILE A 208 -11.35 19.05 5.79
CA ILE A 208 -11.01 19.22 7.22
C ILE A 208 -11.96 20.23 7.87
N THR A 209 -12.19 21.39 7.24
CA THR A 209 -13.07 22.41 7.80
C THR A 209 -14.55 22.02 7.80
N THR A 210 -14.99 21.21 6.83
CA THR A 210 -16.41 20.88 6.65
C THR A 210 -16.82 19.65 7.45
N LEU A 211 -15.93 18.66 7.53
CA LEU A 211 -16.21 17.36 8.14
C LEU A 211 -15.65 17.23 9.55
N GLU A 212 -14.75 18.14 9.96
CA GLU A 212 -14.12 18.17 11.28
C GLU A 212 -13.64 16.77 11.75
N PRO A 213 -12.78 16.08 10.97
CA PRO A 213 -12.36 14.72 11.30
C PRO A 213 -11.54 14.66 12.58
N ASP A 214 -11.61 13.52 13.26
CA ASP A 214 -10.76 13.20 14.41
C ASP A 214 -9.70 12.17 14.06
N LEU A 215 -10.09 11.18 13.25
CA LEU A 215 -9.26 10.09 12.80
C LEU A 215 -9.47 9.88 11.29
N ILE A 216 -8.38 9.73 10.55
CA ILE A 216 -8.37 9.41 9.12
C ILE A 216 -7.57 8.12 8.93
N LEU A 217 -8.11 7.17 8.15
CA LEU A 217 -7.39 5.98 7.71
C LEU A 217 -7.13 6.12 6.20
N SER A 218 -5.86 6.04 5.79
CA SER A 218 -5.43 6.24 4.40
C SER A 218 -4.40 5.23 3.88
N ALA A 219 -4.13 5.26 2.57
CA ALA A 219 -3.34 4.28 1.83
C ALA A 219 -2.55 4.94 0.66
N HIS A 220 -2.53 4.33 -0.53
CA HIS A 220 -2.00 4.83 -1.81
C HIS A 220 -0.46 4.87 -1.94
N ASP A 221 0.29 5.47 -1.01
CA ASP A 221 1.76 5.61 -1.18
C ASP A 221 2.55 4.31 -0.89
N HIS A 222 1.85 3.22 -0.59
CA HIS A 222 2.40 1.90 -0.22
C HIS A 222 3.27 1.90 1.05
N LYS A 223 3.30 3.01 1.78
CA LYS A 223 4.13 3.21 2.98
C LYS A 223 3.28 3.46 4.20
N ALA A 224 3.87 3.20 5.36
CA ALA A 224 3.24 3.45 6.64
C ALA A 224 3.67 4.81 7.18
N TYR A 225 2.71 5.68 7.49
CA TYR A 225 2.97 6.97 8.12
C TYR A 225 1.95 7.27 9.21
N ILE A 226 2.37 8.11 10.14
CA ILE A 226 1.51 8.73 11.13
C ILE A 226 1.61 10.24 10.92
N HIS A 227 0.49 10.85 10.56
CA HIS A 227 0.40 12.29 10.36
C HIS A 227 -0.46 12.92 11.44
N HIS A 228 0.00 14.06 11.93
CA HIS A 228 -0.78 14.95 12.78
C HIS A 228 -1.09 16.21 11.97
N LEU A 229 -2.34 16.32 11.54
CA LEU A 229 -2.83 17.46 10.78
C LEU A 229 -3.43 18.50 11.73
N PRO A 230 -3.18 19.79 11.49
CA PRO A 230 -3.79 20.84 12.28
C PRO A 230 -5.28 20.97 11.96
N ARG A 231 -6.09 21.30 12.97
CA ARG A 231 -7.53 21.62 12.78
C ARG A 231 -7.77 22.98 12.11
N SER A 232 -6.74 23.80 11.96
CA SER A 232 -6.82 25.12 11.33
C SER A 232 -5.75 25.28 10.25
N ASN A 233 -6.09 26.00 9.19
CA ASN A 233 -5.20 26.19 8.04
C ASN A 233 -3.94 26.99 8.43
N GLY A 234 -2.80 26.59 7.84
CA GLY A 234 -1.53 27.33 7.92
C GLY A 234 -0.52 26.82 8.94
N ALA A 235 -0.86 25.82 9.76
CA ALA A 235 0.12 25.11 10.60
C ALA A 235 0.77 23.95 9.84
N ALA A 236 2.01 23.62 10.22
CA ALA A 236 2.75 22.53 9.59
C ALA A 236 2.20 21.16 10.00
N ILE A 237 2.14 20.23 9.04
CA ILE A 237 1.78 18.85 9.28
C ILE A 237 2.99 18.11 9.82
N ASN A 238 2.83 17.40 10.93
CA ASN A 238 3.90 16.59 11.51
C ASN A 238 3.73 15.14 11.07
N SER A 239 4.70 14.63 10.30
CA SER A 239 4.65 13.33 9.67
C SER A 239 5.81 12.47 10.14
N THR A 240 5.51 11.27 10.63
CA THR A 240 6.51 10.29 11.04
C THR A 240 6.34 9.02 10.23
N GLU A 241 7.37 8.64 9.48
CA GLU A 241 7.41 7.34 8.81
C GLU A 241 7.40 6.23 9.86
N PHE A 242 6.50 5.27 9.69
CA PHE A 242 6.29 4.19 10.64
C PHE A 242 7.01 2.93 10.16
N THR A 243 8.34 2.94 10.11
CA THR A 243 9.15 1.80 9.59
C THR A 243 9.40 0.72 10.65
N ALA A 244 9.21 -0.56 10.36
CA ALA A 244 9.66 -1.71 11.18
C ALA A 244 9.39 -1.64 12.71
N VAL A 245 8.49 -0.75 13.17
CA VAL A 245 8.13 -0.59 14.57
C VAL A 245 7.08 -1.65 14.89
N PHE A 246 7.50 -2.69 15.61
CA PHE A 246 6.62 -3.78 16.04
C PHE A 246 5.79 -3.47 17.29
N LYS A 247 5.85 -2.23 17.79
CA LYS A 247 5.12 -1.81 18.99
C LYS A 247 3.95 -0.90 18.62
N PRO A 248 2.79 -1.04 19.27
CA PRO A 248 1.69 -0.13 19.06
C PRO A 248 2.08 1.28 19.51
N LYS A 249 1.62 2.27 18.75
CA LYS A 249 1.59 3.67 19.18
C LYS A 249 0.21 3.99 19.71
N LEU A 250 0.15 4.72 20.81
CA LEU A 250 -1.09 5.13 21.45
C LEU A 250 -1.28 6.63 21.27
N PHE A 251 -2.50 7.00 20.89
CA PHE A 251 -2.91 8.37 20.64
C PHE A 251 -4.22 8.68 21.35
N THR A 252 -4.39 9.94 21.74
CA THR A 252 -5.69 10.51 22.10
C THR A 252 -6.22 11.25 20.89
N VAL A 253 -7.50 11.06 20.57
CA VAL A 253 -8.16 11.70 19.42
C VAL A 253 -9.49 12.32 19.85
N GLY A 254 -9.98 13.28 19.08
CA GLY A 254 -11.20 14.04 19.40
C GLY A 254 -10.95 15.35 20.13
N GLY A 255 -11.97 16.21 20.18
CA GLY A 255 -11.90 17.51 20.85
C GLY A 255 -10.84 18.43 20.23
N ASP A 256 -10.00 19.05 21.05
CA ASP A 256 -8.96 19.99 20.60
C ASP A 256 -7.66 19.29 20.14
N GLU A 257 -7.57 17.95 20.20
CA GLU A 257 -6.38 17.22 19.75
C GLU A 257 -6.18 17.39 18.23
N PRO A 258 -4.94 17.40 17.71
CA PRO A 258 -4.69 17.37 16.27
C PRO A 258 -5.39 16.18 15.60
N ILE A 259 -5.76 16.36 14.33
CA ILE A 259 -6.37 15.31 13.52
C ILE A 259 -5.31 14.23 13.30
N LEU A 260 -5.64 12.99 13.66
CA LEU A 260 -4.74 11.86 13.47
C LEU A 260 -5.04 11.20 12.14
N GLU A 261 -4.05 11.13 11.25
CA GLU A 261 -4.14 10.31 10.04
C GLU A 261 -3.15 9.14 10.13
N LEU A 262 -3.68 7.93 9.94
CA LEU A 262 -2.94 6.67 9.97
C LEU A 262 -2.90 6.10 8.56
N GLN A 263 -1.76 6.30 7.88
CA GLN A 263 -1.52 5.75 6.56
C GLN A 263 -1.00 4.31 6.68
N THR A 264 -1.69 3.38 6.05
CA THR A 264 -1.39 1.95 6.07
C THR A 264 -0.56 1.57 4.84
N PRO A 265 0.53 0.79 4.98
CA PRO A 265 1.31 0.36 3.84
C PRO A 265 0.54 -0.67 3.01
N THR A 266 0.96 -0.87 1.76
CA THR A 266 0.41 -1.95 0.94
C THR A 266 0.64 -3.31 1.61
N CYS A 267 -0.34 -4.21 1.47
CA CYS A 267 -0.18 -5.62 1.84
C CYS A 267 0.41 -6.48 0.70
N SER A 268 0.62 -5.90 -0.48
CA SER A 268 1.04 -6.60 -1.69
C SER A 268 2.49 -6.30 -2.06
N TYR A 269 3.32 -7.34 -2.11
CA TYR A 269 4.70 -7.19 -2.63
C TYR A 269 4.73 -6.84 -4.12
N ARG A 270 3.59 -6.97 -4.82
CA ARG A 270 3.46 -6.65 -6.25
C ARG A 270 3.59 -5.16 -6.53
N MET A 271 3.48 -4.31 -5.51
CA MET A 271 3.80 -2.88 -5.56
C MET A 271 5.30 -2.57 -5.69
N GLY A 272 6.15 -3.60 -5.66
CA GLY A 272 7.59 -3.43 -5.79
C GLY A 272 8.28 -2.95 -4.50
N VAL A 273 7.58 -2.96 -3.37
CA VAL A 273 8.12 -2.54 -2.07
C VAL A 273 8.45 -3.74 -1.18
N TYR A 274 9.55 -3.65 -0.43
CA TYR A 274 10.00 -4.74 0.43
C TYR A 274 9.20 -4.87 1.73
N ASP A 275 8.80 -3.73 2.28
CA ASP A 275 8.08 -3.61 3.54
C ASP A 275 6.58 -3.57 3.25
N VAL A 276 5.91 -4.69 3.50
CA VAL A 276 4.47 -4.85 3.30
C VAL A 276 3.82 -5.36 4.58
N GLY A 277 2.55 -5.03 4.77
CA GLY A 277 1.85 -5.40 5.99
C GLY A 277 0.39 -5.02 5.99
N TYR A 278 -0.23 -5.19 7.16
CA TYR A 278 -1.61 -4.77 7.41
C TYR A 278 -1.62 -3.74 8.54
N GLY A 279 -2.47 -2.73 8.45
CA GLY A 279 -2.71 -1.83 9.55
C GLY A 279 -3.63 -2.50 10.58
N PHE A 280 -3.42 -2.22 11.86
CA PHE A 280 -4.36 -2.60 12.90
C PHE A 280 -4.54 -1.45 13.88
N ALA A 281 -5.77 -0.95 13.96
CA ALA A 281 -6.16 0.10 14.88
C ALA A 281 -7.14 -0.47 15.92
N ARG A 282 -6.88 -0.25 17.21
CA ARG A 282 -7.87 -0.46 18.27
C ARG A 282 -8.30 0.88 18.82
N ILE A 283 -9.58 1.17 18.67
CA ILE A 283 -10.23 2.41 19.11
C ILE A 283 -10.98 2.09 20.40
N GLU A 284 -10.77 2.89 21.43
CA GLU A 284 -11.41 2.73 22.73
C GLU A 284 -12.01 4.06 23.17
N TYR A 285 -13.19 3.99 23.78
CA TYR A 285 -13.81 5.13 24.44
C TYR A 285 -13.71 4.99 25.95
N SER A 286 -13.17 6.00 26.62
CA SER A 286 -13.15 6.08 28.08
C SER A 286 -14.26 7.00 28.57
N GLY A 287 -15.31 6.41 29.17
CA GLY A 287 -16.40 7.18 29.77
C GLY A 287 -16.00 8.03 30.98
N GLU A 288 -14.88 7.71 31.65
CA GLU A 288 -14.39 8.49 32.80
C GLU A 288 -13.79 9.85 32.37
N ASN A 289 -13.14 9.88 31.21
CA ASN A 289 -12.44 11.06 30.69
C ASN A 289 -13.14 11.65 29.45
N GLU A 290 -14.25 11.06 29.00
CA GLU A 290 -14.98 11.40 27.77
C GLU A 290 -14.07 11.53 26.53
N LYS A 291 -13.05 10.68 26.44
CA LYS A 291 -12.02 10.73 25.40
C LYS A 291 -11.90 9.41 24.64
N PHE A 292 -11.52 9.52 23.37
CA PHE A 292 -11.15 8.38 22.54
C PHE A 292 -9.64 8.19 22.55
N THR A 293 -9.23 6.93 22.59
CA THR A 293 -7.84 6.54 22.40
C THR A 293 -7.73 5.57 21.24
N VAL A 294 -6.70 5.75 20.42
CA VAL A 294 -6.41 4.89 19.27
C VAL A 294 -5.04 4.29 19.48
N SER A 295 -4.97 2.97 19.51
CA SER A 295 -3.69 2.27 19.40
C SER A 295 -3.52 1.76 17.97
N PHE A 296 -2.39 2.07 17.34
CA PHE A 296 -2.10 1.69 15.96
C PHE A 296 -0.81 0.89 15.86
N SER A 297 -0.85 -0.19 15.08
CA SER A 297 0.31 -1.03 14.75
C SER A 297 0.27 -1.40 13.28
N VAL A 298 1.44 -1.70 12.71
CA VAL A 298 1.54 -2.38 11.42
C VAL A 298 1.99 -3.82 11.65
N LEU A 299 1.23 -4.75 11.10
CA LEU A 299 1.48 -6.18 11.11
C LEU A 299 2.40 -6.52 9.93
N TRP A 300 3.69 -6.19 10.08
CA TRP A 300 4.70 -6.41 9.04
C TRP A 300 4.82 -7.89 8.66
N LEU A 301 4.85 -8.16 7.37
CA LEU A 301 5.10 -9.49 6.80
C LEU A 301 6.57 -9.66 6.45
N ALA A 302 7.00 -10.92 6.32
CA ALA A 302 8.28 -11.19 5.68
C ALA A 302 8.25 -10.72 4.22
N SER A 303 9.29 -10.01 3.79
CA SER A 303 9.41 -9.62 2.38
C SER A 303 9.44 -10.85 1.46
N ARG A 304 8.50 -10.92 0.52
CA ARG A 304 8.42 -12.00 -0.47
C ARG A 304 9.63 -12.04 -1.38
N PHE A 305 10.25 -10.89 -1.68
CA PHE A 305 11.43 -10.80 -2.54
C PHE A 305 12.59 -11.66 -2.04
N TYR A 306 12.87 -11.68 -0.74
CA TYR A 306 13.95 -12.51 -0.19
C TYR A 306 13.69 -14.01 -0.37
N ALA A 307 12.43 -14.45 -0.22
CA ALA A 307 12.06 -15.84 -0.48
C ALA A 307 12.25 -16.20 -1.96
N LEU A 308 11.80 -15.35 -2.88
CA LEU A 308 11.94 -15.56 -4.32
C LEU A 308 13.42 -15.57 -4.76
N ILE A 309 14.24 -14.66 -4.24
CA ILE A 309 15.70 -14.64 -4.47
C ILE A 309 16.34 -15.94 -3.97
N LEU A 310 15.96 -16.40 -2.78
CA LEU A 310 16.45 -17.65 -2.21
C LEU A 310 16.07 -18.85 -3.10
N TYR A 311 14.82 -18.92 -3.58
CA TYR A 311 14.36 -19.99 -4.47
C TYR A 311 15.12 -19.98 -5.79
N ALA A 312 15.28 -18.81 -6.42
CA ALA A 312 16.03 -18.66 -7.66
C ALA A 312 17.51 -19.06 -7.48
N THR A 313 18.12 -18.67 -6.36
CA THR A 313 19.51 -19.01 -6.02
C THR A 313 19.67 -20.52 -5.86
N LEU A 314 18.78 -21.16 -5.11
CA LEU A 314 18.81 -22.60 -4.91
C LEU A 314 18.58 -23.35 -6.23
N LEU A 315 17.61 -22.93 -7.04
CA LEU A 315 17.38 -23.51 -8.36
C LEU A 315 18.64 -23.43 -9.24
N GLY A 316 19.29 -22.27 -9.28
CA GLY A 316 20.54 -22.05 -10.02
C GLY A 316 21.67 -22.98 -9.57
N VAL A 317 21.90 -23.08 -8.26
CA VAL A 317 22.90 -24.01 -7.69
C VAL A 317 22.58 -25.46 -8.04
N GLY A 318 21.31 -25.86 -7.94
CA GLY A 318 20.86 -27.22 -8.27
C GLY A 318 21.10 -27.59 -9.74
N LEU A 319 20.94 -26.63 -10.66
CA LEU A 319 21.24 -26.82 -12.07
C LEU A 319 22.75 -26.99 -12.32
N VAL A 320 23.60 -26.21 -11.63
CA VAL A 320 25.06 -26.29 -11.76
C VAL A 320 25.61 -27.62 -11.24
N VAL A 321 25.15 -28.09 -10.07
CA VAL A 321 25.66 -29.29 -9.40
C VAL A 321 25.37 -30.59 -10.19
N ARG A 322 24.40 -30.59 -11.10
CA ARG A 322 24.05 -31.75 -11.94
C ARG A 322 24.84 -31.85 -13.25
N VAL A 323 25.73 -30.91 -13.57
CA VAL A 323 26.51 -30.92 -14.81
C VAL A 323 27.86 -31.63 -14.60
N PRO A 324 28.22 -32.64 -15.40
CA PRO A 324 29.52 -33.31 -15.30
C PRO A 324 30.68 -32.33 -15.57
N PHE A 325 31.76 -32.45 -14.78
CA PHE A 325 32.88 -31.50 -14.69
C PHE A 325 33.54 -31.11 -16.03
N LYS A 326 33.46 -31.97 -17.06
CA LYS A 326 34.08 -31.73 -18.39
C LYS A 326 33.39 -30.67 -19.26
N THR A 327 32.12 -30.34 -19.01
CA THR A 327 31.35 -29.31 -19.75
C THR A 327 31.08 -28.04 -18.92
N MET A 328 31.70 -27.96 -17.74
CA MET A 328 31.34 -27.03 -16.66
C MET A 328 31.75 -25.57 -16.94
N GLN A 329 32.87 -25.31 -17.62
CA GLN A 329 33.43 -23.95 -17.69
C GLN A 329 32.57 -22.94 -18.49
N LEU A 330 32.05 -23.32 -19.66
CA LEU A 330 31.30 -22.37 -20.52
C LEU A 330 29.84 -22.19 -20.07
N ARG A 331 29.25 -23.24 -19.47
CA ARG A 331 27.83 -23.25 -19.06
C ARG A 331 27.60 -22.80 -17.62
N VAL A 332 28.56 -23.01 -16.70
CA VAL A 332 28.53 -22.37 -15.37
C VAL A 332 28.70 -20.87 -15.51
N LEU A 333 29.53 -20.39 -16.42
CA LEU A 333 29.60 -18.96 -16.73
C LEU A 333 28.25 -18.44 -17.24
N PHE A 334 27.58 -19.17 -18.14
CA PHE A 334 26.24 -18.79 -18.62
C PHE A 334 25.18 -18.81 -17.51
N LEU A 335 25.15 -19.85 -16.66
CA LEU A 335 24.23 -19.95 -15.52
C LEU A 335 24.52 -18.89 -14.46
N LEU A 336 25.79 -18.60 -14.17
CA LEU A 336 26.20 -17.54 -13.26
C LEU A 336 25.80 -16.18 -13.82
N CYS A 337 26.04 -15.92 -15.11
CA CYS A 337 25.58 -14.71 -15.80
C CYS A 337 24.06 -14.62 -15.83
N PHE A 338 23.33 -15.73 -16.00
CA PHE A 338 21.87 -15.75 -15.98
C PHE A 338 21.33 -15.54 -14.57
N THR A 339 21.91 -16.16 -13.54
CA THR A 339 21.54 -15.91 -12.14
C THR A 339 21.91 -14.50 -11.72
N ILE A 340 23.07 -13.97 -12.14
CA ILE A 340 23.45 -12.57 -11.91
C ILE A 340 22.50 -11.65 -12.65
N ALA A 341 22.08 -11.95 -13.88
CA ALA A 341 21.10 -11.16 -14.63
C ALA A 341 19.72 -11.21 -13.98
N MET A 342 19.27 -12.37 -13.50
CA MET A 342 17.99 -12.53 -12.80
C MET A 342 18.02 -11.85 -11.44
N VAL A 343 19.09 -12.04 -10.66
CA VAL A 343 19.33 -11.34 -9.40
C VAL A 343 19.46 -9.84 -9.65
N ALA A 344 20.10 -9.38 -10.74
CA ALA A 344 20.15 -7.98 -11.09
C ALA A 344 18.77 -7.43 -11.50
N LYS A 345 17.92 -8.25 -12.13
CA LYS A 345 16.54 -7.87 -12.45
C LYS A 345 15.65 -7.81 -11.21
N VAL A 346 15.90 -8.65 -10.20
CA VAL A 346 15.13 -8.74 -8.94
C VAL A 346 15.62 -7.77 -7.87
N ILE A 347 16.94 -7.57 -7.72
CA ILE A 347 17.54 -6.55 -6.84
C ILE A 347 17.34 -5.14 -7.42
N GLY A 348 16.89 -5.01 -8.66
CA GLY A 348 16.96 -3.73 -9.35
C GLY A 348 18.41 -3.28 -9.52
N ALA A 349 19.37 -4.21 -9.65
CA ALA A 349 20.73 -3.90 -10.08
C ALA A 349 20.77 -3.61 -11.59
N ASN A 350 19.84 -2.78 -12.03
CA ASN A 350 20.09 -1.77 -13.04
C ASN A 350 19.16 -0.56 -12.86
N ASP A 351 18.80 -0.18 -11.63
CA ASP A 351 18.63 1.24 -11.35
C ASP A 351 20.03 1.82 -11.22
N ARG A 352 20.67 1.98 -12.37
CA ARG A 352 21.81 2.89 -12.57
C ARG A 352 21.39 4.36 -12.44
N TRP A 353 20.28 4.61 -11.78
CA TRP A 353 19.61 5.89 -11.66
C TRP A 353 19.35 6.10 -10.19
N ALA A 354 20.43 6.26 -9.43
CA ALA A 354 20.36 7.10 -8.26
C ALA A 354 19.73 8.42 -8.72
N PRO A 355 18.63 8.87 -8.08
CA PRO A 355 18.00 10.11 -8.47
C PRO A 355 19.02 11.24 -8.52
N ASN A 356 19.05 11.96 -9.65
CA ASN A 356 20.01 13.03 -9.87
C ASN A 356 19.30 14.23 -10.48
N CYS A 357 18.97 15.19 -9.62
CA CYS A 357 18.25 16.41 -9.97
C CYS A 357 19.06 17.37 -10.86
N THR A 358 20.33 17.07 -11.12
CA THR A 358 21.19 17.87 -12.01
C THR A 358 21.28 17.30 -13.43
N ASP A 359 20.76 16.10 -13.68
CA ASP A 359 20.69 15.55 -15.04
C ASP A 359 19.72 16.38 -15.91
N PRO A 360 19.96 16.49 -17.23
CA PRO A 360 19.03 17.18 -18.13
C PRO A 360 17.70 16.45 -18.23
N ILE A 361 16.61 17.16 -18.53
CA ILE A 361 15.33 16.53 -18.87
C ILE A 361 15.53 15.71 -20.15
N SER A 362 15.31 14.39 -20.07
CA SER A 362 15.56 13.46 -21.18
C SER A 362 14.28 12.76 -21.61
N HIS A 363 13.78 13.11 -22.79
CA HIS A 363 12.61 12.44 -23.41
C HIS A 363 12.88 10.96 -23.73
N GLY A 364 14.15 10.55 -23.82
CA GLY A 364 14.50 9.16 -24.13
C GLY A 364 14.57 8.89 -25.64
N GLY A 365 14.19 7.68 -26.05
CA GLY A 365 14.21 7.29 -27.47
C GLY A 365 13.36 6.07 -27.80
N GLY A 366 12.24 5.91 -27.09
CA GLY A 366 11.26 4.86 -27.34
C GLY A 366 10.07 5.38 -28.16
N ASN A 367 8.93 4.67 -28.08
CA ASN A 367 7.70 5.01 -28.80
C ASN A 367 6.47 5.15 -27.87
N LYS A 368 6.67 5.34 -26.56
CA LYS A 368 5.59 5.59 -25.60
C LYS A 368 5.43 7.09 -25.36
N TYR A 369 4.35 7.51 -24.71
CA TYR A 369 4.15 8.88 -24.23
C TYR A 369 3.74 8.81 -22.76
N LEU A 370 4.72 8.63 -21.88
CA LEU A 370 4.47 8.51 -20.44
C LEU A 370 4.70 9.87 -19.79
N LEU A 371 3.69 10.40 -19.11
CA LEU A 371 3.85 11.60 -18.29
C LEU A 371 4.82 11.30 -17.14
N ARG A 372 5.78 12.21 -16.93
CA ARG A 372 6.83 12.12 -15.90
C ARG A 372 7.16 13.51 -15.37
N TYR A 373 7.90 13.54 -14.26
CA TYR A 373 8.34 14.78 -13.62
C TYR A 373 9.87 14.87 -13.59
N ALA A 374 10.42 16.07 -13.72
CA ALA A 374 11.87 16.31 -13.65
C ALA A 374 12.15 17.67 -13.02
N TYR A 375 13.22 17.77 -12.24
CA TYR A 375 13.68 19.04 -11.68
C TYR A 375 14.29 19.92 -12.77
N ASN A 376 13.63 21.02 -13.08
CA ASN A 376 14.15 22.05 -13.96
C ASN A 376 15.05 22.98 -13.14
N SER A 377 16.36 22.84 -13.29
CA SER A 377 17.34 23.66 -12.57
C SER A 377 17.31 25.15 -12.95
N THR A 378 16.76 25.49 -14.12
CA THR A 378 16.62 26.89 -14.58
C THR A 378 15.43 27.56 -13.89
N ALA A 379 14.27 26.88 -13.86
CA ALA A 379 13.08 27.35 -13.16
C ALA A 379 13.20 27.18 -11.63
N GLY A 380 13.96 26.20 -11.20
CA GLY A 380 14.16 25.82 -9.80
C GLY A 380 12.99 25.02 -9.22
N GLU A 381 12.21 24.34 -10.06
CA GLU A 381 11.00 23.59 -9.71
C GLU A 381 10.92 22.23 -10.43
N CYS A 382 9.94 21.39 -10.08
CA CYS A 382 9.73 20.11 -10.73
C CYS A 382 8.65 20.27 -11.81
N ASP A 383 9.03 20.08 -13.07
CA ASP A 383 8.17 20.23 -14.24
C ASP A 383 7.71 18.87 -14.80
N THR A 384 6.58 18.87 -15.48
CA THR A 384 6.13 17.71 -16.26
C THR A 384 6.84 17.62 -17.61
N PHE A 385 7.08 16.40 -18.07
CA PHE A 385 7.52 16.13 -19.43
C PHE A 385 7.06 14.74 -19.88
N TYR A 386 7.04 14.51 -21.19
CA TYR A 386 6.76 13.18 -21.75
C TYR A 386 8.05 12.39 -21.95
N TRP A 387 8.08 11.18 -21.40
CA TRP A 387 9.17 10.24 -21.57
C TRP A 387 8.74 9.08 -22.47
N ASP A 388 9.60 8.74 -23.43
CA ASP A 388 9.31 7.79 -24.50
C ASP A 388 9.36 6.32 -24.07
N GLY A 389 9.56 6.06 -22.78
CA GLY A 389 9.60 4.72 -22.21
C GLY A 389 10.97 4.01 -22.30
N GLN A 390 12.00 4.67 -22.82
CA GLN A 390 13.38 4.14 -22.91
C GLN A 390 14.43 5.20 -22.58
N HIS A 391 15.63 4.79 -22.19
CA HIS A 391 16.77 5.69 -21.90
C HIS A 391 16.48 6.76 -20.84
N ARG A 392 15.80 6.36 -19.74
CA ARG A 392 15.63 7.20 -18.54
C ARG A 392 17.00 7.60 -17.98
N ASN A 393 17.08 8.78 -17.38
CA ASN A 393 18.22 9.23 -16.57
C ASN A 393 17.75 9.55 -15.13
N GLY A 394 18.64 10.09 -14.28
CA GLY A 394 18.33 10.32 -12.86
C GLY A 394 17.34 11.45 -12.58
N ASN A 395 17.02 12.29 -13.58
CA ASN A 395 16.06 13.39 -13.47
C ASN A 395 14.74 13.04 -14.18
N ASN A 396 14.08 11.99 -13.70
CA ASN A 396 12.84 11.48 -14.26
C ASN A 396 12.10 10.71 -13.15
N PHE A 397 11.00 11.26 -12.69
CA PHE A 397 10.21 10.80 -11.55
C PHE A 397 8.81 10.41 -12.03
N LYS A 398 8.19 9.42 -11.36
CA LYS A 398 6.86 8.92 -11.72
C LYS A 398 5.81 9.97 -11.45
N ASP A 399 5.90 10.60 -10.30
CA ASP A 399 4.97 11.61 -9.81
C ASP A 399 5.71 12.87 -9.34
N LEU A 400 4.95 13.95 -9.14
CA LEU A 400 5.49 15.25 -8.74
C LEU A 400 6.17 15.17 -7.36
N TYR A 401 5.60 14.37 -6.45
CA TYR A 401 6.03 14.30 -5.06
C TYR A 401 7.39 13.61 -4.93
N GLU A 402 7.58 12.51 -5.67
CA GLU A 402 8.86 11.83 -5.81
C GLU A 402 9.94 12.82 -6.28
N CYS A 403 9.62 13.68 -7.26
CA CYS A 403 10.54 14.74 -7.71
C CYS A 403 10.84 15.77 -6.61
N ILE A 404 9.80 16.31 -5.96
CA ILE A 404 9.93 17.36 -4.95
C ILE A 404 10.74 16.85 -3.75
N LEU A 405 10.35 15.73 -3.17
CA LEU A 405 11.03 15.13 -2.01
C LEU A 405 12.47 14.78 -2.31
N THR A 406 12.77 14.38 -3.54
CA THR A 406 14.13 14.06 -3.93
C THR A 406 14.96 15.32 -4.15
N CYS A 407 14.43 16.30 -4.88
CA CYS A 407 15.23 17.37 -5.45
C CYS A 407 15.26 18.65 -4.63
N TYR A 408 14.22 18.98 -3.88
CA TYR A 408 14.17 20.21 -3.11
C TYR A 408 15.14 20.21 -1.91
N PRO A 409 15.40 19.07 -1.25
CA PRO A 409 16.46 18.98 -0.24
C PRO A 409 17.85 19.22 -0.78
N VAL A 410 18.15 18.60 -1.92
CA VAL A 410 19.49 18.64 -2.50
C VAL A 410 19.79 20.01 -3.11
N THR A 411 18.77 20.72 -3.57
CA THR A 411 18.91 22.05 -4.21
C THR A 411 18.67 23.24 -3.28
N GLY A 412 18.42 23.01 -1.99
CA GLY A 412 18.20 24.07 -1.00
C GLY A 412 16.89 24.84 -1.22
N LYS A 413 15.87 24.18 -1.77
CA LYS A 413 14.57 24.78 -2.15
C LYS A 413 13.41 24.41 -1.23
N TRP A 414 13.65 23.81 -0.05
CA TRP A 414 12.61 23.49 0.94
C TRP A 414 11.66 24.67 1.28
N GLY A 415 12.12 25.92 1.17
CA GLY A 415 11.28 27.12 1.39
C GLY A 415 10.51 27.62 0.17
N LYS A 416 10.56 26.91 -0.97
CA LYS A 416 9.85 27.20 -2.21
C LYS A 416 9.07 25.97 -2.67
N LEU A 417 8.22 25.41 -1.80
CA LEU A 417 7.12 24.60 -2.33
C LEU A 417 6.34 25.51 -3.28
N PRO A 418 6.21 25.17 -4.58
CA PRO A 418 5.42 25.97 -5.47
C PRO A 418 4.01 26.09 -4.88
N ASN A 419 3.43 27.29 -4.95
CA ASN A 419 1.99 27.42 -4.86
C ASN A 419 1.44 26.72 -6.11
N VAL A 420 1.26 25.40 -6.05
CA VAL A 420 0.68 24.60 -7.15
C VAL A 420 -0.84 24.79 -7.24
N PHE A 421 -1.40 25.76 -6.52
CA PHE A 421 -2.81 26.09 -6.56
C PHE A 421 -3.03 27.42 -7.30
N PRO A 422 -3.69 27.43 -8.48
CA PRO A 422 -4.83 28.32 -8.65
C PRO A 422 -5.97 27.96 -7.69
#